data_AF-W8W341-F1
#
_entry.id   AF-W8W341-F1
#
_cell.length_a   1.000
_cell.length_b   1.000
_cell.length_c   1.000
_cell.angle_alpha   90.00
_cell.angle_beta   90.00
_cell.angle_gamma   90.00
#
_symmetry.space_group_name_H-M   'P 1'
#
loop_
_entity.id
_entity.type
_entity.pdbx_description
1 polymer ?
#
loop_
_entity_poly.entity_id
_entity_poly.type
_entity_poly.pdbx_seq_one_letter_code
_entity_poly.pdbx_strand_id
1 'polypeptide(L)'
;MSLILNRIHGEFVCNYSPVKKKVAADGNEVLLEGFKGASVIEAKKGFYEKDPVVTMDFASLYPSIMRLKQLCYTTIVKDLKYRGIEGIVYEDHEISDGVSVTFAHRPGSKSILCELEEMLGDERKATKTLMKSEKDPFAYSLLDSKQKAQKVTMNSIYGFTGTVNNGMLPLVEIAAAVTSTGRNMIKRTKEYAETEHGCNVV
;
A
#
# COMPACT_ATOMS: atom_id res chain seq x y z
N MET A 1 8.27 2.57 12.62
CA MET A 1 8.16 3.86 13.32
C MET A 1 9.38 4.77 13.10
N SER A 2 10.59 4.35 13.48
CA SER A 2 11.79 5.21 13.41
C SER A 2 11.99 5.86 12.04
N LEU A 3 11.75 5.13 10.94
CA LEU A 3 11.85 5.67 9.58
C LEU A 3 10.94 6.89 9.33
N ILE A 4 9.67 6.79 9.74
CA ILE A 4 8.71 7.89 9.57
C ILE A 4 9.11 9.05 10.49
N LEU A 5 9.37 8.78 11.78
CA LEU A 5 9.74 9.82 12.74
C LEU A 5 11.02 10.57 12.33
N ASN A 6 12.04 9.86 11.84
CA ASN A 6 13.27 10.47 11.37
C ASN A 6 13.02 11.35 10.14
N ARG A 7 12.17 10.91 9.20
CA ARG A 7 11.88 11.68 7.99
C ARG A 7 11.11 12.97 8.29
N ILE A 8 10.22 12.95 9.28
CA ILE A 8 9.37 14.09 9.60
C ILE A 8 9.96 15.01 10.67
N HIS A 9 11.10 14.63 11.26
CA HIS A 9 11.73 15.36 12.34
C HIS A 9 12.07 16.79 11.90
N GLY A 10 11.62 17.78 12.67
CA GLY A 10 11.85 19.21 12.37
C GLY A 10 10.93 19.81 11.29
N GLU A 11 10.18 18.99 10.56
CA GLU A 11 9.25 19.47 9.51
C GLU A 11 7.77 19.36 9.93
N PHE A 12 7.40 18.31 10.69
CA PHE A 12 6.02 18.06 11.08
C PHE A 12 5.88 17.81 12.59
N VAL A 13 4.70 18.14 13.11
CA VAL A 13 4.28 17.78 14.47
C VAL A 13 3.40 16.54 14.39
N CYS A 14 3.79 15.47 15.09
CA CYS A 14 2.95 14.29 15.26
C CYS A 14 1.87 14.56 16.32
N ASN A 15 0.63 14.76 15.86
CA ASN A 15 -0.50 14.82 16.77
C ASN A 15 -0.79 13.42 17.33
N TYR A 16 -0.43 13.21 18.59
CA TYR A 16 -0.91 12.04 19.32
C TYR A 16 -2.37 12.26 19.70
N SER A 17 -3.28 11.64 18.95
CA SER A 17 -4.68 11.53 19.36
C SER A 17 -4.89 10.13 19.91
N PRO A 18 -5.25 9.96 21.19
CA PRO A 18 -5.65 8.65 21.68
C PRO A 18 -6.79 8.16 20.80
N VAL A 19 -6.70 6.90 20.35
CA VAL A 19 -7.70 6.29 19.46
C VAL A 19 -9.08 6.52 20.08
N LYS A 20 -9.93 7.29 19.39
CA LYS A 20 -11.31 7.49 19.83
C LYS A 20 -12.00 6.13 19.75
N LYS A 21 -12.19 5.49 20.91
CA LYS A 21 -13.04 4.32 21.03
C LYS A 21 -14.45 4.74 20.63
N LYS A 22 -15.03 4.16 19.58
CA LYS A 22 -16.47 4.30 19.34
C LYS A 22 -17.14 3.41 20.37
N VAL A 23 -18.06 3.94 21.15
CA VAL A 23 -18.89 3.12 22.04
C VAL A 23 -20.15 2.80 21.25
N ALA A 24 -20.46 1.51 21.06
CA ALA A 24 -21.73 1.11 20.48
C ALA A 24 -22.90 1.44 21.43
N ALA A 25 -24.11 1.47 20.90
CA ALA A 25 -25.32 1.78 21.67
C ALA A 25 -25.59 0.80 22.82
N ASP A 26 -24.92 -0.35 22.85
CA ASP A 26 -24.97 -1.39 23.88
C ASP A 26 -23.89 -1.24 24.98
N GLY A 27 -23.06 -0.20 24.91
CA GLY A 27 -21.98 0.05 25.86
C GLY A 27 -20.68 -0.72 25.57
N ASN A 28 -20.61 -1.51 24.49
CA ASN A 28 -19.39 -2.20 24.10
C ASN A 28 -18.43 -1.26 23.35
N GLU A 29 -17.13 -1.39 23.63
CA GLU A 29 -16.07 -0.67 22.93
C GLU A 29 -15.94 -1.22 21.49
N VAL A 30 -16.42 -0.47 20.50
CA VAL A 30 -16.22 -0.75 19.08
C VAL A 30 -14.99 0.03 18.62
N LEU A 31 -13.87 -0.68 18.53
CA LEU A 31 -12.70 -0.22 17.76
C LEU A 31 -13.18 0.08 16.33
N LEU A 32 -12.64 1.12 15.70
CA LEU A 32 -12.81 1.36 14.25
C LEU A 32 -12.75 0.02 13.53
N GLU A 33 -13.90 -0.44 13.00
CA GLU A 33 -14.02 -1.77 12.41
C GLU A 33 -12.92 -1.94 11.36
N GLY A 34 -12.29 -3.11 11.36
CA GLY A 34 -11.21 -3.42 10.42
C GLY A 34 -11.63 -3.15 8.97
N PHE A 35 -10.67 -2.89 8.10
CA PHE A 35 -10.92 -2.66 6.69
C PHE A 35 -10.91 -3.97 5.90
N LYS A 36 -11.58 -3.99 4.74
CA LYS A 36 -11.56 -5.14 3.84
C LYS A 36 -10.15 -5.33 3.26
N GLY A 37 -9.59 -6.52 3.47
CA GLY A 37 -8.26 -6.91 3.00
C GLY A 37 -8.17 -7.24 1.50
N ALA A 38 -7.16 -8.01 1.11
CA ALA A 38 -7.02 -8.52 -0.24
C ALA A 38 -8.20 -9.43 -0.64
N SER A 39 -8.50 -9.49 -1.93
CA SER A 39 -9.42 -10.50 -2.48
C SER A 39 -8.63 -11.49 -3.31
N VAL A 40 -8.99 -12.76 -3.20
CA VAL A 40 -8.38 -13.87 -3.95
C VAL A 40 -9.33 -14.26 -5.06
N ILE A 41 -8.82 -14.40 -6.28
CA ILE A 41 -9.59 -14.94 -7.40
C ILE A 41 -9.88 -16.41 -7.11
N GLU A 42 -11.09 -16.87 -7.40
CA GLU A 42 -11.44 -18.28 -7.25
C GLU A 42 -10.58 -19.15 -8.17
N ALA A 43 -9.86 -20.10 -7.57
CA ALA A 43 -8.95 -20.97 -8.30
C ALA A 43 -9.71 -22.08 -9.03
N LYS A 44 -9.44 -22.24 -10.33
CA LYS A 44 -9.94 -23.36 -11.14
C LYS A 44 -9.06 -24.58 -10.91
N LYS A 45 -9.54 -25.51 -10.09
CA LYS A 45 -8.84 -26.77 -9.80
C LYS A 45 -8.74 -27.62 -11.08
N GLY A 46 -7.55 -28.17 -11.34
CA GLY A 46 -7.33 -29.04 -12.49
C GLY A 46 -5.87 -29.44 -12.64
N PHE A 47 -5.62 -30.42 -13.52
CA PHE A 47 -4.27 -30.77 -13.97
C PHE A 47 -4.08 -30.20 -15.38
N TYR A 48 -3.22 -29.18 -15.48
CA TYR A 48 -2.95 -28.45 -16.72
C TYR A 48 -1.74 -29.06 -17.44
N GLU A 49 -1.97 -30.17 -18.17
CA GLU A 49 -0.91 -30.90 -18.86
C GLU A 49 -0.54 -30.27 -20.23
N LYS A 50 -1.57 -29.84 -20.97
CA LYS A 50 -1.44 -29.43 -22.37
C LYS A 50 -1.11 -27.95 -22.55
N ASP A 51 -1.67 -27.12 -21.66
CA ASP A 51 -1.55 -25.66 -21.75
C ASP A 51 -0.58 -25.14 -20.68
N PRO A 52 0.51 -24.43 -21.07
CA PRO A 52 1.43 -23.83 -20.11
C PRO A 52 0.74 -22.78 -19.22
N VAL A 53 0.95 -22.88 -17.91
CA VAL A 53 0.45 -21.88 -16.95
C VAL A 53 1.47 -20.75 -16.81
N VAL A 54 1.10 -19.55 -17.28
CA VAL A 54 1.92 -18.35 -17.15
C VAL A 54 1.52 -17.58 -15.89
N THR A 55 2.50 -17.19 -15.08
CA THR A 55 2.29 -16.39 -13.88
C THR A 55 2.67 -14.93 -14.13
N MET A 56 1.73 -14.03 -13.84
CA MET A 56 1.95 -12.59 -13.86
C MET A 56 1.71 -12.03 -12.46
N ASP A 57 2.66 -11.25 -11.96
CA ASP A 57 2.57 -10.63 -10.64
C ASP A 57 2.94 -9.14 -10.72
N PHE A 58 2.33 -8.36 -9.84
CA PHE A 58 2.69 -6.96 -9.67
C PHE A 58 3.96 -6.84 -8.85
N ALA A 59 4.96 -6.13 -9.38
CA ALA A 59 6.16 -5.81 -8.64
C ALA A 59 5.84 -4.87 -7.46
N SER A 60 5.70 -5.44 -6.25
CA SER A 60 5.38 -4.68 -5.03
C SER A 60 4.07 -3.88 -5.16
N LEU A 61 2.94 -4.58 -5.31
CA LEU A 61 1.61 -3.99 -5.53
C LEU A 61 1.28 -2.84 -4.58
N TYR A 62 1.29 -3.07 -3.26
CA TYR A 62 0.87 -2.07 -2.27
C TYR A 62 1.80 -0.85 -2.19
N PRO A 63 3.13 -1.00 -2.07
CA PRO A 63 4.05 0.13 -2.22
C PRO A 63 3.83 0.95 -3.50
N SER A 64 3.58 0.27 -4.62
CA SER A 64 3.35 0.95 -5.90
C SER A 64 2.05 1.73 -5.93
N ILE A 65 0.96 1.21 -5.32
CA ILE A 65 -0.30 1.93 -5.16
C ILE A 65 -0.12 3.15 -4.27
N MET A 66 0.56 3.00 -3.13
CA MET A 66 0.82 4.11 -2.21
C MET A 66 1.55 5.26 -2.91
N ARG A 67 2.58 4.94 -3.69
CA ARG A 67 3.32 5.92 -4.50
C ARG A 67 2.48 6.56 -5.59
N LEU A 68 1.77 5.75 -6.38
CA LEU A 68 0.98 6.21 -7.52
C LEU A 68 -0.16 7.15 -7.09
N LYS A 69 -0.82 6.81 -5.99
CA LYS A 69 -2.01 7.52 -5.48
C LYS A 69 -1.70 8.51 -4.36
N GLN A 70 -0.43 8.67 -4.02
CA GLN A 70 0.02 9.59 -2.96
C GLN A 70 -0.69 9.37 -1.63
N LEU A 71 -0.92 8.11 -1.25
CA LEU A 71 -1.68 7.76 -0.05
C LEU A 71 -0.80 7.97 1.20
N CYS A 72 -1.05 9.05 1.94
CA CYS A 72 -0.18 9.49 3.03
C CYS A 72 -0.96 10.27 4.11
N TYR A 73 -0.39 10.32 5.31
CA TYR A 73 -0.88 11.16 6.41
C TYR A 73 -0.95 12.64 6.04
N THR A 74 -0.05 13.11 5.17
CA THR A 74 0.03 14.52 4.75
C THR A 74 -0.88 14.88 3.58
N THR A 75 -1.50 13.90 2.94
CA THR A 75 -2.33 14.10 1.74
C THR A 75 -3.80 13.82 2.01
N ILE A 76 -4.17 13.18 3.13
CA ILE A 76 -5.57 12.92 3.45
C ILE A 76 -6.34 14.23 3.72
N VAL A 77 -7.53 14.37 3.11
CA VAL A 77 -8.42 15.50 3.30
C VAL A 77 -9.64 15.07 4.09
N LYS A 78 -9.74 15.52 5.35
CA LYS A 78 -10.83 15.13 6.28
C LYS A 78 -12.05 16.06 6.26
N ASP A 79 -11.88 17.29 5.76
CA ASP A 79 -12.92 18.32 5.79
C ASP A 79 -13.07 18.92 4.39
N LEU A 80 -14.33 19.02 3.94
CA LEU A 80 -14.70 19.51 2.61
C LEU A 80 -14.24 20.94 2.36
N LYS A 81 -14.06 21.76 3.41
CA LYS A 81 -13.56 23.14 3.27
C LYS A 81 -12.16 23.23 2.67
N TYR A 82 -11.40 22.14 2.70
CA TYR A 82 -10.06 22.07 2.12
C TYR A 82 -10.06 21.56 0.68
N ARG A 83 -11.23 21.35 0.05
CA ARG A 83 -11.36 21.02 -1.38
C ARG A 83 -11.44 22.30 -2.23
N GLY A 84 -11.03 22.20 -3.49
CA GLY A 84 -11.15 23.30 -4.47
C GLY A 84 -10.04 24.35 -4.40
N ILE A 85 -8.90 24.04 -3.77
CA ILE A 85 -7.72 24.92 -3.81
C ILE A 85 -7.07 24.82 -5.19
N GLU A 86 -6.84 25.96 -5.84
CA GLU A 86 -6.21 26.02 -7.16
C GLU A 86 -4.82 25.38 -7.15
N GLY A 87 -4.52 24.58 -8.18
CA GLY A 87 -3.24 23.87 -8.31
C GLY A 87 -3.10 22.62 -7.44
N ILE A 88 -4.16 22.16 -6.77
CA ILE A 88 -4.19 20.91 -6.02
C ILE A 88 -5.01 19.85 -6.77
N VAL A 89 -4.44 18.64 -6.87
CA VAL A 89 -5.13 17.46 -7.40
C VAL A 89 -5.81 16.76 -6.23
N TYR A 90 -7.12 16.52 -6.36
CA TYR A 90 -7.91 15.75 -5.40
C TYR A 90 -8.34 14.44 -6.05
N GLU A 91 -8.16 13.33 -5.35
CA GLU A 91 -8.59 12.01 -5.80
C GLU A 91 -9.44 11.35 -4.71
N ASP A 92 -10.62 10.87 -5.10
CA ASP A 92 -11.51 10.13 -4.23
C ASP A 92 -11.27 8.63 -4.38
N HIS A 93 -11.11 7.96 -3.25
CA HIS A 93 -10.89 6.53 -3.16
C HIS A 93 -12.02 5.88 -2.38
N GLU A 94 -12.79 5.01 -3.04
CA GLU A 94 -13.80 4.20 -2.38
C GLU A 94 -13.12 3.11 -1.52
N ILE A 95 -13.31 3.19 -0.21
CA ILE A 95 -12.66 2.31 0.78
C ILE A 95 -13.58 1.19 1.25
N SER A 96 -14.89 1.42 1.24
CA SER A 96 -15.95 0.44 1.48
C SER A 96 -17.22 0.89 0.75
N ASP A 97 -18.23 0.04 0.71
CA ASP A 97 -19.46 0.29 -0.07
C ASP A 97 -20.10 1.64 0.29
N GLY A 98 -20.06 2.59 -0.64
CA GLY A 98 -20.60 3.94 -0.46
C GLY A 98 -19.78 4.87 0.44
N VAL A 99 -18.59 4.47 0.89
CA VAL A 99 -17.68 5.28 1.71
C VAL A 99 -16.42 5.58 0.91
N SER A 100 -16.18 6.87 0.68
CA SER A 100 -14.97 7.35 -0.01
C SER A 100 -14.16 8.27 0.89
N VAL A 101 -12.85 8.24 0.72
CA VAL A 101 -11.90 9.17 1.33
C VAL A 101 -11.18 9.94 0.23
N THR A 102 -10.95 11.23 0.48
CA THR A 102 -10.22 12.09 -0.46
C THR A 102 -8.76 12.19 -0.04
N PHE A 103 -7.85 12.01 -1.01
CA PHE A 103 -6.45 12.39 -0.88
C PHE A 103 -6.13 13.52 -1.85
N ALA A 104 -5.22 14.41 -1.47
CA ALA A 104 -4.88 15.58 -2.24
C ALA A 104 -3.38 15.85 -2.23
N HIS A 105 -2.84 16.27 -3.38
CA HIS A 105 -1.43 16.59 -3.52
C HIS A 105 -1.21 17.68 -4.57
N ARG A 106 -0.08 18.39 -4.48
CA ARG A 106 0.36 19.28 -5.56
C ARG A 106 1.01 18.44 -6.65
N PRO A 107 0.73 18.71 -7.95
CA PRO A 107 1.49 18.11 -9.05
C PRO A 107 3.00 18.27 -8.82
N GLY A 108 3.74 17.18 -9.01
CA GLY A 108 5.21 17.16 -8.82
C GLY A 108 5.69 17.07 -7.37
N SER A 109 4.82 17.21 -6.37
CA SER A 109 5.18 16.98 -4.97
C SER A 109 5.09 15.50 -4.59
N LYS A 110 5.98 15.04 -3.71
CA LYS A 110 5.94 13.68 -3.15
C LYS A 110 5.51 13.74 -1.69
N SER A 111 4.60 12.86 -1.31
CA SER A 111 4.20 12.70 0.08
C SER A 111 5.24 11.89 0.86
N ILE A 112 5.24 12.02 2.19
CA ILE A 112 6.25 11.41 3.07
C ILE A 112 6.33 9.90 2.89
N LEU A 113 5.17 9.22 2.83
CA LEU A 113 5.16 7.78 2.61
C LEU A 113 5.64 7.41 1.20
N CYS A 114 5.37 8.24 0.20
CA CYS A 114 5.88 8.00 -1.16
C CYS A 114 7.39 8.08 -1.23
N GLU A 115 7.98 9.11 -0.63
CA GLU A 115 9.44 9.26 -0.58
C GLU A 115 10.11 8.09 0.15
N LEU A 116 9.53 7.65 1.28
CA LEU A 116 10.05 6.48 2.02
C LEU A 116 9.97 5.20 1.18
N GLU A 117 8.85 4.95 0.51
CA GLU A 117 8.66 3.78 -0.36
C GLU A 117 9.55 3.81 -1.60
N GLU A 118 9.84 4.99 -2.13
CA GLU A 118 10.75 5.18 -3.25
C GLU A 118 12.20 4.95 -2.83
N MET A 119 12.64 5.56 -1.72
CA MET A 119 13.95 5.34 -1.13
C MET A 119 14.22 3.85 -0.87
N LEU A 120 13.31 3.16 -0.17
CA LEU A 120 13.42 1.72 0.09
C LEU A 120 13.41 0.89 -1.21
N GLY A 121 12.57 1.29 -2.17
CA GLY A 121 12.47 0.65 -3.48
C GLY A 121 13.78 0.74 -4.27
N ASP A 122 14.41 1.91 -4.28
CA ASP A 122 15.64 2.17 -5.02
C ASP A 122 16.86 1.51 -4.35
N GLU A 123 16.95 1.54 -3.01
CA GLU A 123 17.96 0.75 -2.29
C GLU A 123 17.84 -0.75 -2.55
N ARG A 124 16.60 -1.24 -2.66
CA ARG A 124 16.35 -2.65 -3.00
C ARG A 124 16.75 -2.97 -4.44
N LYS A 125 16.49 -2.07 -5.39
CA LYS A 125 16.98 -2.23 -6.78
C LYS A 125 18.50 -2.26 -6.80
N ALA A 126 19.17 -1.35 -6.10
CA ALA A 126 20.62 -1.31 -6.01
C ALA A 126 21.19 -2.61 -5.43
N THR A 127 20.60 -3.12 -4.34
CA THR A 127 20.99 -4.40 -3.73
C THR A 127 20.82 -5.56 -4.72
N LYS A 128 19.70 -5.62 -5.44
CA LYS A 128 19.49 -6.63 -6.49
C LYS A 128 20.45 -6.51 -7.66
N THR A 129 20.90 -5.31 -8.01
CA THR A 129 21.92 -5.12 -9.05
C THR A 129 23.26 -5.70 -8.59
N LEU A 130 23.67 -5.44 -7.35
CA LEU A 130 24.90 -6.00 -6.77
C LEU A 130 24.87 -7.53 -6.75
N MET A 131 23.71 -8.13 -6.42
CA MET A 131 23.54 -9.58 -6.42
C MET A 131 23.84 -10.23 -7.77
N LYS A 132 23.58 -9.55 -8.90
CA LYS A 132 23.80 -10.13 -10.25
C LYS A 132 25.27 -10.33 -10.58
N SER A 133 26.13 -9.48 -10.02
CA SER A 133 27.59 -9.53 -10.24
C SER A 133 28.34 -10.27 -9.14
N GLU A 134 27.68 -10.61 -8.03
CA GLU A 134 28.30 -11.25 -6.89
C GLU A 134 28.53 -12.74 -7.15
N LYS A 135 29.76 -13.20 -6.91
CA LYS A 135 30.18 -14.59 -7.14
C LYS A 135 30.43 -15.33 -5.84
N ASP A 136 30.78 -14.63 -4.77
CA ASP A 136 30.98 -15.26 -3.47
C ASP A 136 29.62 -15.69 -2.88
N PRO A 137 29.41 -17.00 -2.60
CA PRO A 137 28.15 -17.50 -2.06
C PRO A 137 27.76 -16.85 -0.73
N PHE A 138 28.73 -16.50 0.11
CA PHE A 138 28.46 -15.88 1.40
C PHE A 138 27.98 -14.43 1.23
N ALA A 139 28.71 -13.61 0.46
CA ALA A 139 28.30 -12.25 0.14
C ALA A 139 26.94 -12.19 -0.58
N TYR A 140 26.68 -13.11 -1.52
CA TYR A 140 25.39 -13.22 -2.19
C TYR A 140 24.25 -13.48 -1.19
N SER A 141 24.45 -14.39 -0.24
CA SER A 141 23.47 -14.71 0.81
C SER A 141 23.15 -13.51 1.70
N LEU A 142 24.18 -12.70 2.02
CA LEU A 142 24.00 -11.46 2.78
C LEU A 142 23.16 -10.42 2.00
N LEU A 143 23.45 -10.25 0.70
CA LEU A 143 22.70 -9.35 -0.18
C LEU A 143 21.25 -9.82 -0.37
N ASP A 144 21.02 -11.13 -0.51
CA ASP A 144 19.66 -11.68 -0.59
C ASP A 144 18.88 -11.46 0.71
N SER A 145 19.54 -11.63 1.87
CA SER A 145 18.95 -11.32 3.17
C SER A 145 18.58 -9.82 3.28
N LYS A 146 19.46 -8.93 2.80
CA LYS A 146 19.20 -7.48 2.75
C LYS A 146 18.01 -7.14 1.87
N GLN A 147 17.91 -7.66 0.64
CA GLN A 147 16.77 -7.34 -0.24
C GLN A 147 15.44 -7.91 0.28
N LYS A 148 15.49 -9.06 0.98
CA LYS A 148 14.32 -9.62 1.69
C LYS A 148 13.86 -8.69 2.81
N ALA A 149 14.78 -8.22 3.65
CA ALA A 149 14.47 -7.27 4.72
C ALA A 149 13.85 -5.99 4.15
N GLN A 150 14.44 -5.39 3.12
CA GLN A 150 13.89 -4.20 2.45
C GLN A 150 12.47 -4.44 1.91
N LYS A 151 12.23 -5.60 1.27
CA LYS A 151 10.89 -5.97 0.78
C LYS A 151 9.88 -6.05 1.92
N VAL A 152 10.25 -6.68 3.04
CA VAL A 152 9.39 -6.80 4.22
C VAL A 152 9.10 -5.41 4.79
N THR A 153 10.12 -4.56 4.94
CA THR A 153 9.96 -3.19 5.45
C THR A 153 8.99 -2.36 4.61
N MET A 154 9.12 -2.37 3.27
CA MET A 154 8.17 -1.72 2.37
C MET A 154 6.74 -2.23 2.60
N ASN A 155 6.56 -3.55 2.57
CA ASN A 155 5.23 -4.14 2.81
C ASN A 155 4.71 -3.85 4.23
N SER A 156 5.57 -3.59 5.21
CA SER A 156 5.13 -3.23 6.56
C SER A 156 4.62 -1.78 6.67
N ILE A 157 4.93 -0.88 5.74
CA ILE A 157 4.49 0.53 5.84
C ILE A 157 2.97 0.65 5.72
N TYR A 158 2.33 0.02 4.73
CA TYR A 158 0.87 0.03 4.65
C TYR A 158 0.26 -0.69 5.87
N GLY A 159 0.84 -1.81 6.31
CA GLY A 159 0.38 -2.53 7.48
C GLY A 159 0.43 -1.67 8.74
N PHE A 160 1.49 -0.88 8.91
CA PHE A 160 1.64 0.07 10.00
C PHE A 160 0.53 1.13 10.03
N THR A 161 0.05 1.59 8.88
CA THR A 161 -1.10 2.53 8.80
C THR A 161 -2.42 1.87 9.21
N GLY A 162 -2.57 0.56 8.97
CA GLY A 162 -3.79 -0.20 9.26
C GLY A 162 -3.85 -0.81 10.67
N THR A 163 -2.76 -0.80 11.43
CA THR A 163 -2.72 -1.38 12.78
C THR A 163 -3.40 -0.46 13.79
N VAL A 164 -4.65 -0.77 14.15
CA VAL A 164 -5.44 0.00 15.14
C VAL A 164 -5.03 -0.34 16.58
N ASN A 165 -4.78 -1.62 16.88
CA ASN A 165 -4.41 -2.08 18.22
C ASN A 165 -2.91 -1.90 18.44
N ASN A 166 -2.52 -1.11 19.44
CA ASN A 166 -1.13 -0.78 19.78
C ASN A 166 -0.33 -0.15 18.62
N GLY A 167 -1.01 0.31 17.56
CA GLY A 167 -0.41 1.10 16.51
C GLY A 167 -0.21 2.53 16.98
N MET A 168 0.92 3.12 16.62
CA MET A 168 1.28 4.44 17.13
C MET A 168 0.85 5.59 16.19
N LEU A 169 0.60 5.31 14.91
CA LEU A 169 0.07 6.25 13.93
C LEU A 169 -1.02 5.56 13.08
N PRO A 170 -2.11 5.05 13.67
CA PRO A 170 -3.17 4.39 12.90
C PRO A 170 -3.91 5.40 12.02
N LEU A 171 -4.02 5.08 10.73
CA LEU A 171 -4.87 5.76 9.77
C LEU A 171 -5.39 4.72 8.75
N VAL A 172 -6.46 4.03 9.15
CA VAL A 172 -7.03 2.87 8.46
C VAL A 172 -7.47 3.22 7.03
N GLU A 173 -7.83 4.47 6.78
CA GLU A 173 -8.23 4.98 5.48
C GLU A 173 -7.13 4.79 4.42
N ILE A 174 -5.84 4.92 4.79
CA ILE A 174 -4.73 4.62 3.87
C ILE A 174 -4.73 3.14 3.53
N ALA A 175 -4.76 2.27 4.54
CA ALA A 175 -4.70 0.82 4.33
C ALA A 175 -5.91 0.33 3.52
N ALA A 176 -7.10 0.88 3.77
CA ALA A 176 -8.33 0.56 3.05
C ALA A 176 -8.29 1.05 1.59
N ALA A 177 -7.76 2.26 1.33
CA ALA A 177 -7.60 2.77 -0.03
C ALA A 177 -6.58 1.94 -0.83
N VAL A 178 -5.49 1.51 -0.19
CA VAL A 178 -4.48 0.63 -0.78
C VAL A 178 -5.10 -0.71 -1.18
N THR A 179 -5.81 -1.38 -0.26
CA THR A 179 -6.38 -2.70 -0.57
C THR A 179 -7.54 -2.61 -1.56
N SER A 180 -8.37 -1.57 -1.49
CA SER A 180 -9.45 -1.34 -2.45
C SER A 180 -8.91 -1.15 -3.86
N THR A 181 -7.92 -0.28 -4.02
CA THR A 181 -7.24 -0.08 -5.31
C THR A 181 -6.58 -1.38 -5.80
N GLY A 182 -5.94 -2.14 -4.90
CA GLY A 182 -5.32 -3.43 -5.24
C GLY A 182 -6.31 -4.46 -5.77
N ARG A 183 -7.48 -4.59 -5.13
CA ARG A 183 -8.57 -5.47 -5.61
C ARG A 183 -9.04 -5.06 -7.01
N ASN A 184 -9.25 -3.76 -7.23
CA ASN A 184 -9.69 -3.24 -8.52
C ASN A 184 -8.65 -3.46 -9.62
N MET A 185 -7.36 -3.28 -9.32
CA MET A 185 -6.27 -3.56 -10.27
C MET A 185 -6.22 -5.04 -10.65
N ILE A 186 -6.29 -5.95 -9.67
CA ILE A 186 -6.28 -7.40 -9.93
C ILE A 186 -7.50 -7.81 -10.78
N LYS A 187 -8.69 -7.31 -10.43
CA LYS A 187 -9.93 -7.57 -11.18
C LYS A 187 -9.80 -7.09 -12.63
N ARG A 188 -9.34 -5.86 -12.84
CA ARG A 188 -9.16 -5.29 -14.18
C ARG A 188 -8.10 -6.05 -15.00
N THR A 189 -7.00 -6.49 -14.38
CA THR A 189 -6.00 -7.30 -15.06
C THR A 189 -6.55 -8.66 -15.48
N LYS A 190 -7.36 -9.30 -14.63
CA LYS A 190 -8.08 -10.53 -14.97
C LYS A 190 -9.00 -10.30 -16.18
N GLU A 191 -9.88 -9.30 -16.10
CA GLU A 191 -10.83 -8.98 -17.16
C GLU A 191 -10.11 -8.67 -18.49
N TYR A 192 -9.02 -7.89 -18.45
CA TYR A 192 -8.20 -7.59 -19.61
C TYR A 192 -7.57 -8.84 -20.23
N ALA A 193 -7.04 -9.75 -19.42
CA ALA A 193 -6.47 -11.01 -19.92
C ALA A 193 -7.53 -11.90 -20.57
N GLU A 194 -8.72 -12.00 -19.97
CA GLU A 194 -9.83 -12.82 -20.48
C GLU A 194 -10.43 -12.22 -21.78
N THR A 195 -10.60 -10.90 -21.85
CA THR A 195 -11.32 -10.23 -22.95
C THR A 195 -10.43 -9.91 -24.14
N GLU A 196 -9.24 -9.35 -23.91
CA GLU A 196 -8.37 -8.86 -24.99
C GLU A 196 -7.43 -9.93 -25.53
N HIS A 197 -7.10 -10.93 -24.70
CA HIS A 197 -6.13 -11.99 -25.05
C HIS A 197 -6.73 -13.40 -25.03
N GLY A 198 -8.03 -13.54 -24.71
CA GLY A 198 -8.69 -14.84 -24.64
C GLY A 198 -8.07 -15.80 -23.61
N CYS A 199 -7.33 -15.27 -22.63
CA CYS A 199 -6.67 -16.10 -21.64
C CYS A 199 -7.69 -16.74 -20.70
N ASN A 200 -7.50 -18.02 -20.40
CA ASN A 200 -8.24 -18.65 -19.32
C ASN A 200 -7.52 -18.37 -17.98
N VAL A 201 -8.04 -17.43 -17.19
CA VAL A 201 -7.51 -17.17 -15.85
C VAL A 201 -7.98 -18.28 -14.92
N VAL A 202 -7.01 -19.01 -14.36
CA VAL A 202 -7.19 -20.22 -13.54
C VAL A 202 -6.72 -20.04 -12.12
#